data_AF-A0A8J2MVA5-F1
#
_entry.id   AF-A0A8J2MVA5-F1
#
_cell.length_a   1.000
_cell.length_b   1.000
_cell.length_c   1.000
_cell.angle_alpha   90.00
_cell.angle_beta   90.00
_cell.angle_gamma   90.00
#
_symmetry.space_group_name_H-M   'P 1'
#
loop_
_entity.id
_entity.type
_entity.pdbx_description
1 polymer ?
#
loop_
_entity_poly.entity_id
_entity_poly.type
_entity_poly.pdbx_seq_one_letter_code
_entity_poly.pdbx_strand_id
1 'polypeptide(L)'
;MAGKDGGVQKILRETYKKGLYFHCACHRLNLVVNDLNNVSEIRNCIGTVKDTINFFRESVLRQRYAPKIPLLCETRWSHKYQSISMFKKYFAQIAEGLEKLSREGNSATRKVAFQLLSAVSQTTFIFALCIIDKYNSMLQPVANILQSKTLDILRCAEHIETITTAVAEHRRSAEEGSEDLIKSAEKIATALNIDLRLPRTASRQQHRANQPAASLSEYFRRSLYVPYLDSLSSSLEARFSRQHSPAFKLSLLHPTQIIKITVPKLQKCMEEVSDFYELEGITSEAELWRTFWINKQQQDFENIEIAELIQEADSFYPKVKIALEILLAMPYSTATIERSFSTLRRVKTWLRSTMTEDRLNGLCMLSVHREFVKSMSDSFTEGILNRFAEDPRKLLLK
;
A
#
# COMPACT_ATOMS: atom_id res chain seq x y z
N MET A 1 0.50 -14.88 9.34
CA MET A 1 -0.19 -14.19 10.46
C MET A 1 -1.71 -14.10 10.28
N ALA A 2 -2.24 -14.06 9.05
CA ALA A 2 -3.67 -13.90 8.73
C ALA A 2 -4.46 -15.22 8.54
N GLY A 3 -3.88 -16.37 8.88
CA GLY A 3 -4.51 -17.67 8.61
C GLY A 3 -5.83 -17.79 9.37
N LYS A 4 -6.93 -18.03 8.65
CA LYS A 4 -8.27 -18.15 9.22
C LYS A 4 -8.42 -19.37 10.13
N ASP A 5 -7.67 -20.44 9.84
CA ASP A 5 -7.84 -21.74 10.50
C ASP A 5 -6.79 -22.03 11.59
N GLY A 6 -5.71 -21.23 11.68
CA GLY A 6 -4.65 -21.41 12.68
C GLY A 6 -3.63 -20.26 12.80
N GLY A 7 -3.93 -19.09 12.24
CA GLY A 7 -3.05 -17.92 12.35
C GLY A 7 -3.27 -17.10 13.62
N VAL A 8 -2.37 -16.13 13.87
CA VAL A 8 -2.47 -15.13 14.96
C VAL A 8 -3.85 -14.47 15.02
N GLN A 9 -4.47 -14.22 13.87
CA GLN A 9 -5.85 -13.72 13.78
C GLN A 9 -6.87 -14.62 14.52
N LYS A 10 -6.80 -15.94 14.35
CA LYS A 10 -7.72 -16.88 14.99
C LYS A 10 -7.52 -16.89 16.51
N ILE A 11 -6.27 -16.97 16.95
CA ILE A 11 -5.91 -16.95 18.38
C ILE A 11 -6.42 -15.66 19.06
N LEU A 12 -6.22 -14.51 18.40
CA LEU A 12 -6.72 -13.23 18.91
C LEU A 12 -8.25 -13.16 18.92
N ARG A 13 -8.93 -13.69 17.91
CA ARG A 13 -10.40 -13.68 17.86
C ARG A 13 -11.05 -14.68 18.82
N GLU A 14 -10.38 -15.80 19.11
CA GLU A 14 -10.80 -16.75 20.13
C GLU A 14 -10.75 -16.13 21.53
N THR A 15 -9.73 -15.31 21.79
CA THR A 15 -9.54 -14.62 23.07
C THR A 15 -10.39 -13.34 23.18
N TYR A 16 -10.44 -12.55 22.10
CA TYR A 16 -11.11 -11.25 22.04
C TYR A 16 -12.15 -11.23 20.91
N LYS A 17 -13.36 -11.70 21.20
CA LYS A 17 -14.45 -11.83 20.20
C LYS A 17 -14.85 -10.51 19.53
N LYS A 18 -14.73 -9.40 20.25
CA LYS A 18 -14.98 -8.03 19.75
C LYS A 18 -13.74 -7.38 19.13
N GLY A 19 -12.58 -8.04 19.25
CA GLY A 19 -11.32 -7.60 18.67
C GLY A 19 -11.30 -7.83 17.16
N LEU A 20 -11.56 -6.78 16.39
CA LEU A 20 -11.41 -6.85 14.94
C LEU A 20 -9.93 -6.99 14.59
N TYR A 21 -9.60 -8.10 13.94
CA TYR A 21 -8.28 -8.25 13.34
C TYR A 21 -8.21 -7.41 12.06
N PHE A 22 -7.31 -6.42 12.05
CA PHE A 22 -7.02 -5.61 10.88
C PHE A 22 -5.57 -5.80 10.48
N HIS A 23 -5.36 -6.08 9.20
CA HIS A 23 -4.13 -5.63 8.57
C HIS A 23 -4.21 -4.12 8.41
N CYS A 24 -3.08 -3.43 8.53
CA CYS A 24 -3.07 -2.01 8.22
C CYS A 24 -3.51 -1.78 6.78
N ALA A 25 -4.17 -0.65 6.51
CA ALA A 25 -4.76 -0.42 5.21
C ALA A 25 -3.70 -0.39 4.09
N CYS A 26 -2.49 0.11 4.37
CA CYS A 26 -1.33 0.02 3.46
C CYS A 26 -0.96 -1.44 3.15
N HIS A 27 -0.93 -2.31 4.17
CA HIS A 27 -0.67 -3.73 3.97
C HIS A 27 -1.82 -4.44 3.25
N ARG A 28 -3.09 -4.11 3.55
CA ARG A 28 -4.26 -4.63 2.81
C ARG A 28 -4.15 -4.28 1.33
N LEU A 29 -3.83 -3.03 1.00
CA LEU A 29 -3.62 -2.60 -0.37
C LEU A 29 -2.45 -3.36 -1.03
N ASN A 30 -1.34 -3.55 -0.32
CA ASN A 30 -0.22 -4.36 -0.83
C ASN A 30 -0.61 -5.82 -1.05
N LEU A 31 -1.49 -6.37 -0.21
CA LEU A 31 -2.03 -7.72 -0.38
C LEU A 31 -2.97 -7.80 -1.59
N VAL A 32 -3.86 -6.81 -1.80
CA VAL A 32 -4.70 -6.72 -3.01
C VAL A 32 -3.85 -6.86 -4.26
N VAL A 33 -2.74 -6.12 -4.30
CA VAL A 33 -1.79 -6.16 -5.41
C VAL A 33 -1.13 -7.52 -5.55
N ASN A 34 -0.74 -8.12 -4.44
CA ASN A 34 -0.08 -9.41 -4.48
C ASN A 34 -1.02 -10.52 -4.94
N ASP A 35 -2.32 -10.40 -4.65
CA ASP A 35 -3.35 -11.31 -5.17
C ASP A 35 -3.47 -11.23 -6.71
N LEU A 36 -3.15 -10.09 -7.33
CA LEU A 36 -3.14 -9.96 -8.80
C LEU A 36 -2.09 -10.87 -9.47
N ASN A 37 -1.09 -11.34 -8.72
CA ASN A 37 -0.15 -12.36 -9.22
C ASN A 37 -0.79 -13.74 -9.40
N ASN A 38 -2.05 -13.93 -8.99
CA ASN A 38 -2.81 -15.13 -9.34
C ASN A 38 -3.09 -15.20 -10.85
N VAL A 39 -3.11 -14.05 -11.54
CA VAL A 39 -3.11 -14.00 -13.00
C VAL A 39 -1.68 -14.26 -13.50
N SER A 40 -1.47 -15.39 -14.17
CA SER A 40 -0.14 -15.88 -14.54
C SER A 40 0.68 -14.90 -15.38
N GLU A 41 0.04 -14.24 -16.34
CA GLU A 41 0.63 -13.29 -17.27
C GLU A 41 1.13 -12.05 -16.52
N ILE A 42 0.39 -11.60 -15.51
CA ILE A 42 0.73 -10.45 -14.66
C ILE A 42 1.91 -10.80 -13.78
N ARG A 43 1.87 -11.97 -13.13
CA ARG A 43 2.99 -12.49 -12.32
C ARG A 43 4.26 -12.60 -13.15
N ASN A 44 4.16 -13.19 -14.34
CA ASN A 44 5.30 -13.37 -15.24
C ASN A 44 5.83 -12.01 -15.70
N CYS A 45 4.96 -11.05 -16.02
CA CYS A 45 5.36 -9.68 -16.37
C CYS A 45 6.15 -9.02 -15.23
N ILE A 46 5.64 -9.06 -13.99
CA ILE A 46 6.33 -8.49 -12.82
C ILE A 46 7.67 -9.18 -12.57
N GLY A 47 7.74 -10.51 -12.72
CA GLY A 47 8.98 -11.27 -12.64
C GLY A 47 10.02 -10.81 -13.68
N THR A 48 9.62 -10.74 -14.95
CA THR A 48 10.49 -10.27 -16.04
C THR A 48 10.94 -8.83 -15.84
N VAL A 49 10.08 -7.93 -15.34
CA VAL A 49 10.47 -6.55 -14.98
C VAL A 49 11.54 -6.57 -13.90
N LYS A 50 11.34 -7.35 -12.84
CA LYS A 50 12.32 -7.49 -11.73
C LYS A 50 13.66 -8.02 -12.24
N ASP A 51 13.64 -9.08 -13.04
CA ASP A 51 14.85 -9.71 -13.58
C ASP A 51 15.60 -8.77 -14.52
N THR A 52 14.87 -8.00 -15.34
CA THR A 52 15.47 -6.99 -16.23
C THR A 52 16.12 -5.86 -15.43
N ILE A 53 15.46 -5.34 -14.39
CA ILE A 53 16.04 -4.31 -13.51
C ILE A 53 17.29 -4.84 -12.81
N ASN A 54 17.23 -6.05 -12.26
CA ASN A 54 18.36 -6.69 -11.59
C ASN A 54 19.53 -6.90 -12.56
N PHE A 55 19.25 -7.37 -13.78
CA PHE A 55 20.25 -7.57 -14.82
C PHE A 55 21.04 -6.29 -15.09
N PHE A 56 20.39 -5.13 -15.27
CA PHE A 56 21.13 -3.88 -15.45
C PHE A 56 21.88 -3.46 -14.18
N ARG A 57 21.25 -3.61 -13.02
CA ARG A 57 21.80 -3.11 -11.75
C ARG A 57 23.00 -3.88 -11.22
N GLU A 58 23.06 -5.19 -11.43
CA GLU A 58 24.11 -6.06 -10.89
C GLU A 58 25.49 -5.80 -11.53
N SER A 59 25.59 -5.06 -12.63
CA SER A 59 26.89 -4.68 -13.22
C SER A 59 26.95 -3.22 -13.58
N VAL A 60 27.98 -2.53 -13.10
CA VAL A 60 28.28 -1.13 -13.44
C VAL A 60 28.45 -0.92 -14.95
N LEU A 61 28.95 -1.94 -15.67
CA LEU A 61 29.08 -1.89 -17.13
C LEU A 61 27.71 -1.92 -17.82
N ARG A 62 26.80 -2.78 -17.34
CA ARG A 62 25.44 -2.90 -17.89
C ARG A 62 24.60 -1.66 -17.59
N GLN A 63 24.78 -1.02 -16.43
CA GLN A 63 24.07 0.22 -16.06
C GLN A 63 24.26 1.37 -17.05
N ARG A 64 25.25 1.34 -17.94
CA ARG A 64 25.45 2.36 -18.98
C ARG A 64 24.42 2.28 -20.12
N TYR A 65 23.77 1.12 -20.27
CA TYR A 65 22.87 0.82 -21.38
C TYR A 65 21.39 1.00 -21.01
N ALA A 66 21.07 1.36 -19.77
CA ALA A 66 19.71 1.62 -19.33
C ALA A 66 19.66 2.69 -18.22
N PRO A 67 18.57 3.45 -18.11
CA PRO A 67 18.38 4.40 -17.01
C PRO A 67 18.44 3.72 -15.64
N LYS A 68 18.83 4.48 -14.61
CA LYS A 68 18.83 4.00 -13.23
C LYS A 68 17.39 3.88 -12.71
N ILE A 69 16.84 2.67 -12.82
CA ILE A 69 15.54 2.30 -12.28
C ILE A 69 15.73 1.76 -10.85
N PRO A 70 14.90 2.18 -9.88
CA PRO A 70 14.93 1.62 -8.53
C PRO A 70 14.65 0.10 -8.55
N LEU A 71 15.18 -0.62 -7.56
CA LEU A 71 14.88 -2.04 -7.42
C LEU A 71 13.40 -2.23 -7.11
N LEU A 72 12.81 -3.23 -7.75
CA LEU A 72 11.44 -3.63 -7.46
C LEU A 72 11.37 -4.23 -6.05
N CYS A 73 10.75 -3.50 -5.13
CA CYS A 73 10.55 -3.93 -3.76
C CYS A 73 9.28 -4.76 -3.63
N GLU A 74 9.40 -6.00 -3.15
CA GLU A 74 8.25 -6.90 -2.96
C GLU A 74 7.34 -6.48 -1.80
N THR A 75 7.92 -5.82 -0.79
CA THR A 75 7.22 -5.51 0.47
C THR A 75 6.62 -4.10 0.50
N ARG A 76 7.06 -3.19 -0.38
CA ARG A 76 6.57 -1.79 -0.41
C ARG A 76 5.95 -1.45 -1.76
N TRP A 77 4.62 -1.43 -1.78
CA TRP A 77 3.81 -1.10 -2.96
C TRP A 77 4.25 0.20 -3.66
N SER A 78 4.45 1.30 -2.92
CA SER A 78 4.82 2.59 -3.51
C SER A 78 6.14 2.54 -4.29
N HIS A 79 7.09 1.71 -3.85
CA HIS A 79 8.35 1.49 -4.57
C HIS A 79 8.17 0.55 -5.77
N LYS A 80 7.29 -0.45 -5.66
CA LYS A 80 6.91 -1.34 -6.77
C LYS A 80 6.28 -0.55 -7.91
N TYR A 81 5.34 0.35 -7.60
CA TYR A 81 4.74 1.27 -8.57
C TYR A 81 5.77 2.14 -9.28
N GLN A 82 6.60 2.86 -8.53
CA GLN A 82 7.63 3.73 -9.10
C GLN A 82 8.56 2.99 -10.06
N SER A 83 8.96 1.77 -9.69
CA SER A 83 9.83 0.92 -10.52
C SER A 83 9.16 0.54 -11.84
N ILE A 84 7.88 0.12 -11.80
CA ILE A 84 7.13 -0.30 -12.99
C ILE A 84 6.82 0.89 -13.90
N SER A 85 6.41 2.03 -13.33
CA SER A 85 6.13 3.23 -14.11
C SER A 85 7.39 3.77 -14.80
N MET A 86 8.53 3.79 -14.10
CA MET A 86 9.83 4.12 -14.72
C MET A 86 10.24 3.10 -15.78
N PHE A 87 10.02 1.80 -15.54
CA PHE A 87 10.31 0.76 -16.51
C PHE A 87 9.53 0.98 -17.81
N LYS A 88 8.22 1.23 -17.73
CA LYS A 88 7.38 1.54 -18.91
C LYS A 88 7.81 2.82 -19.60
N LYS A 89 8.12 3.88 -18.83
CA LYS A 89 8.58 5.17 -19.38
C LYS A 89 9.89 5.03 -20.17
N TYR A 90 10.82 4.25 -19.67
CA TYR A 90 12.14 4.05 -20.29
C TYR A 90 12.23 2.77 -21.13
N PHE A 91 11.10 2.17 -21.48
CA PHE A 91 11.06 0.84 -22.06
C PHE A 91 11.83 0.73 -23.39
N ALA A 92 11.77 1.77 -24.23
CA ALA A 92 12.55 1.87 -25.46
C ALA A 92 14.06 1.74 -25.22
N GLN A 93 14.59 2.50 -24.27
CA GLN A 93 16.02 2.49 -23.92
C GLN A 93 16.44 1.16 -23.29
N ILE A 94 15.57 0.55 -22.48
CA ILE A 94 15.80 -0.76 -21.87
C ILE A 94 15.92 -1.83 -22.96
N ALA A 95 14.99 -1.85 -23.92
CA ALA A 95 15.00 -2.81 -25.02
C ALA A 95 16.23 -2.64 -25.92
N GLU A 96 16.58 -1.40 -26.28
CA GLU A 96 17.81 -1.10 -27.04
C GLU A 96 19.07 -1.54 -26.29
N GLY A 97 19.11 -1.30 -24.97
CA GLY A 97 20.21 -1.74 -24.11
C GLY A 97 20.34 -3.27 -24.07
N LEU A 98 19.22 -3.99 -23.98
CA LEU A 98 19.20 -5.46 -24.05
C LEU A 98 19.65 -5.96 -25.43
N GLU A 99 19.23 -5.29 -26.51
CA GLU A 99 19.63 -5.64 -27.87
C GLU A 99 21.15 -5.49 -28.07
N LYS A 100 21.73 -4.35 -27.67
CA LYS A 100 23.19 -4.14 -27.73
C LYS A 100 23.95 -5.20 -26.92
N LEU A 101 23.52 -5.43 -25.68
CA LEU A 101 24.16 -6.43 -24.79
C LEU A 101 23.99 -7.86 -25.29
N SER A 102 22.94 -8.17 -26.05
CA SER A 102 22.75 -9.48 -26.68
C SER A 102 23.78 -9.78 -27.77
N ARG A 103 24.34 -8.74 -28.41
CA ARG A 103 25.35 -8.85 -29.47
C ARG A 103 26.78 -8.72 -28.93
N GLU A 104 27.01 -7.70 -28.10
CA GLU A 104 28.35 -7.22 -27.72
C GLU A 104 28.80 -7.69 -26.32
N GLY A 105 27.90 -8.30 -25.54
CA GLY A 105 28.23 -8.76 -24.18
C GLY A 105 29.20 -9.95 -24.15
N ASN A 106 29.66 -10.32 -22.96
CA ASN A 106 30.32 -11.61 -22.75
C ASN A 106 29.32 -12.78 -22.91
N SER A 107 29.80 -14.02 -22.95
CA SER A 107 28.94 -15.21 -23.19
C SER A 107 27.69 -15.26 -22.30
N ALA A 108 27.85 -15.08 -20.98
CA ALA A 108 26.73 -15.08 -20.04
C ALA A 108 25.78 -13.89 -20.24
N THR A 109 26.33 -12.69 -20.46
CA THR A 109 25.54 -11.46 -20.66
C THR A 109 24.74 -11.54 -21.94
N ARG A 110 25.31 -12.01 -23.05
CA ARG A 110 24.62 -12.16 -24.34
C ARG A 110 23.42 -13.08 -24.22
N LYS A 111 23.61 -14.24 -23.61
CA LYS A 111 22.53 -15.23 -23.41
C LYS A 111 21.39 -14.64 -22.60
N VAL A 112 21.68 -14.05 -21.44
CA VAL A 112 20.64 -13.50 -20.55
C VAL A 112 19.96 -12.28 -21.18
N ALA A 113 20.72 -11.37 -21.81
CA ALA A 113 20.18 -10.21 -22.52
C ALA A 113 19.23 -10.63 -23.65
N PHE A 114 19.61 -11.63 -24.45
CA PHE A 114 18.75 -12.17 -25.51
C PHE A 114 17.45 -12.78 -24.96
N GLN A 115 17.55 -13.55 -23.86
CA GLN A 115 16.38 -14.16 -23.20
C GLN A 115 15.43 -13.09 -22.65
N LEU A 116 15.98 -12.07 -21.96
CA LEU A 116 15.20 -10.95 -21.44
C LEU A 116 14.57 -10.13 -22.56
N LEU A 117 15.32 -9.82 -23.63
CA LEU A 117 14.80 -9.11 -24.81
C LEU A 117 13.63 -9.88 -25.41
N SER A 118 13.80 -11.19 -25.61
CA SER A 118 12.74 -12.06 -26.13
C SER A 118 11.51 -12.10 -25.23
N ALA A 119 11.68 -12.01 -23.91
CA ALA A 119 10.58 -11.99 -22.95
C ALA A 119 9.84 -10.66 -22.92
N VAL A 120 10.56 -9.52 -22.90
CA VAL A 120 9.94 -8.20 -22.85
C VAL A 120 9.29 -7.81 -24.17
N SER A 121 9.75 -8.36 -25.30
CA SER A 121 9.17 -8.09 -26.62
C SER A 121 7.90 -8.91 -26.91
N GLN A 122 7.46 -9.79 -26.00
CA GLN A 122 6.22 -10.55 -26.21
C GLN A 122 5.01 -9.62 -26.13
N THR A 123 4.06 -9.81 -27.04
CA THR A 123 2.78 -9.09 -27.02
C THR A 123 2.08 -9.22 -25.66
N THR A 124 2.03 -10.43 -25.10
CA THR A 124 1.49 -10.69 -23.74
C THR A 124 2.15 -9.85 -22.65
N PHE A 125 3.48 -9.65 -22.71
CA PHE A 125 4.21 -8.82 -21.76
C PHE A 125 3.84 -7.35 -21.89
N ILE A 126 3.78 -6.82 -23.11
CA ILE A 126 3.44 -5.42 -23.38
C ILE A 126 2.02 -5.11 -22.88
N PHE A 127 1.05 -5.98 -23.17
CA PHE A 127 -0.32 -5.83 -22.67
C PHE A 127 -0.40 -5.90 -21.14
N ALA A 128 0.28 -6.87 -20.51
CA ALA A 128 0.33 -6.97 -19.06
C ALA A 128 0.95 -5.72 -18.42
N LEU A 129 2.05 -5.19 -19.00
CA LEU A 129 2.71 -3.98 -18.52
C LEU A 129 1.78 -2.76 -18.60
N CYS A 130 1.01 -2.61 -19.68
CA CYS A 130 0.02 -1.53 -19.83
C CYS A 130 -1.10 -1.62 -18.78
N ILE A 131 -1.63 -2.82 -18.53
CA ILE A 131 -2.67 -3.04 -17.52
C ILE A 131 -2.14 -2.72 -16.13
N ILE A 132 -0.99 -3.28 -15.76
CA ILE A 132 -0.38 -3.05 -14.45
C ILE A 132 -0.13 -1.55 -14.22
N ASP A 133 0.45 -0.85 -15.19
CA ASP A 133 0.72 0.58 -15.07
C ASP A 133 -0.56 1.43 -14.90
N LYS A 134 -1.63 1.12 -15.67
CA LYS A 134 -2.92 1.82 -15.58
C LYS A 134 -3.52 1.69 -14.18
N TYR A 135 -3.70 0.47 -13.68
CA TYR A 135 -4.37 0.25 -12.41
C TYR A 135 -3.48 0.55 -11.21
N ASN A 136 -2.16 0.38 -11.30
CA ASN A 136 -1.27 0.84 -10.24
C ASN A 136 -1.35 2.37 -10.10
N SER A 137 -1.45 3.10 -11.22
CA SER A 137 -1.64 4.55 -11.19
C SER A 137 -2.97 4.96 -10.55
N MET A 138 -4.04 4.18 -10.76
CA MET A 138 -5.32 4.40 -10.08
C MET A 138 -5.25 4.13 -8.57
N LEU A 139 -4.45 3.16 -8.13
CA LEU A 139 -4.28 2.81 -6.72
C LEU A 139 -3.29 3.74 -5.98
N GLN A 140 -2.50 4.52 -6.71
CA GLN A 140 -1.45 5.37 -6.14
C GLN A 140 -1.98 6.48 -5.20
N PRO A 141 -3.08 7.20 -5.50
CA PRO A 141 -3.63 8.20 -4.59
C PRO A 141 -3.99 7.61 -3.22
N VAL A 142 -4.64 6.44 -3.19
CA VAL A 142 -4.96 5.74 -1.94
C VAL A 142 -3.70 5.33 -1.19
N ALA A 143 -2.69 4.80 -1.90
CA ALA A 143 -1.42 4.46 -1.28
C ALA A 143 -0.74 5.67 -0.62
N ASN A 144 -0.77 6.84 -1.25
CA ASN A 144 -0.18 8.06 -0.72
C ASN A 144 -0.89 8.53 0.57
N ILE A 145 -2.23 8.50 0.59
CA ILE A 145 -3.00 8.92 1.77
C ILE A 145 -2.82 7.92 2.91
N LEU A 146 -2.79 6.62 2.62
CA LEU A 146 -2.50 5.57 3.60
C LEU A 146 -1.08 5.64 4.19
N GLN A 147 -0.14 6.28 3.48
CA GLN A 147 1.23 6.52 3.92
C GLN A 147 1.41 7.90 4.59
N SER A 148 0.39 8.75 4.57
CA SER A 148 0.39 10.06 5.23
C SER A 148 0.57 9.92 6.75
N LYS A 149 1.20 10.92 7.37
CA LYS A 149 1.28 11.03 8.84
C LYS A 149 -0.06 11.49 9.43
N THR A 150 -0.71 12.44 8.76
CA THR A 150 -2.06 12.91 9.07
C THR A 150 -3.03 12.06 8.27
N LEU A 151 -3.65 11.10 8.94
CA LEU A 151 -4.46 10.11 8.27
C LEU A 151 -5.94 10.44 8.47
N ASP A 152 -6.59 10.88 7.39
CA ASP A 152 -8.05 10.97 7.31
C ASP A 152 -8.61 9.59 6.93
N ILE A 153 -9.07 8.87 7.97
CA ILE A 153 -9.66 7.53 7.90
C ILE A 153 -10.85 7.47 6.93
N LEU A 154 -11.60 8.57 6.81
CA LEU A 154 -12.81 8.65 5.99
C LEU A 154 -12.47 8.96 4.54
N ARG A 155 -11.58 9.91 4.27
CA ARG A 155 -11.09 10.14 2.89
C ARG A 155 -10.53 8.86 2.29
N CYS A 156 -9.78 8.08 3.07
CA CYS A 156 -9.28 6.81 2.57
C CYS A 156 -10.42 5.79 2.29
N ALA A 157 -11.47 5.73 3.11
CA ALA A 157 -12.64 4.88 2.84
C ALA A 157 -13.40 5.33 1.57
N GLU A 158 -13.62 6.63 1.41
CA GLU A 158 -14.24 7.23 0.21
C GLU A 158 -13.40 6.94 -1.05
N HIS A 159 -12.07 7.06 -0.97
CA HIS A 159 -11.21 6.76 -2.10
C HIS A 159 -11.18 5.26 -2.44
N ILE A 160 -11.22 4.38 -1.44
CA ILE A 160 -11.35 2.94 -1.68
C ILE A 160 -12.68 2.62 -2.36
N GLU A 161 -13.78 3.22 -1.93
CA GLU A 161 -15.09 3.08 -2.56
C GLU A 161 -15.11 3.63 -3.99
N THR A 162 -14.48 4.79 -4.20
CA THR A 162 -14.31 5.42 -5.53
C THR A 162 -13.55 4.51 -6.47
N ILE A 163 -12.42 3.92 -6.02
CA ILE A 163 -11.64 2.99 -6.84
C ILE A 163 -12.45 1.72 -7.11
N THR A 164 -13.13 1.17 -6.10
CA THR A 164 -13.94 -0.05 -6.26
C THR A 164 -15.04 0.18 -7.30
N THR A 165 -15.71 1.33 -7.25
CA THR A 165 -16.72 1.74 -8.23
C THR A 165 -16.12 1.92 -9.62
N ALA A 166 -14.99 2.61 -9.74
CA ALA A 166 -14.31 2.83 -11.02
C ALA A 166 -13.83 1.50 -11.66
N VAL A 167 -13.32 0.56 -10.86
CA VAL A 167 -12.91 -0.76 -11.35
C VAL A 167 -14.14 -1.57 -11.81
N ALA A 168 -15.25 -1.49 -11.08
CA ALA A 168 -16.51 -2.12 -11.49
C ALA A 168 -17.07 -1.51 -12.78
N GLU A 169 -16.96 -0.20 -12.97
CA GLU A 169 -17.34 0.48 -14.22
C GLU A 169 -16.45 0.05 -15.38
N HIS A 170 -15.12 0.05 -15.21
CA HIS A 170 -14.17 -0.46 -16.22
C HIS A 170 -14.44 -1.92 -16.60
N ARG A 171 -14.99 -2.71 -15.66
CA ARG A 171 -15.39 -4.09 -15.91
C ARG A 171 -16.67 -4.19 -16.74
N ARG A 172 -17.60 -3.24 -16.60
CA ARG A 172 -18.82 -3.13 -17.43
C ARG A 172 -18.48 -2.61 -18.83
N SER A 173 -17.61 -1.60 -18.94
CA SER A 173 -17.10 -1.05 -20.21
C SER A 173 -15.81 -1.73 -20.68
N ALA A 174 -15.68 -3.05 -20.45
CA ALA A 174 -14.44 -3.77 -20.71
C ALA A 174 -14.05 -3.78 -22.20
N GLU A 175 -15.01 -3.60 -23.12
CA GLU A 175 -14.74 -3.52 -24.56
C GLU A 175 -13.96 -2.26 -24.92
N GLU A 176 -14.48 -1.09 -24.53
CA GLU A 176 -13.81 0.21 -24.72
C GLU A 176 -12.46 0.24 -24.01
N GLY A 177 -12.43 -0.25 -22.77
CA GLY A 177 -11.19 -0.32 -21.99
C GLY A 177 -10.12 -1.21 -22.61
N SER A 178 -10.50 -2.29 -23.30
CA SER A 178 -9.53 -3.13 -24.03
C SER A 178 -8.98 -2.44 -25.27
N GLU A 179 -9.81 -1.69 -26.01
CA GLU A 179 -9.35 -0.93 -27.19
C GLU A 179 -8.33 0.15 -26.81
N ASP A 180 -8.56 0.86 -25.70
CA ASP A 180 -7.61 1.87 -25.21
C ASP A 180 -6.27 1.26 -24.77
N LEU A 181 -6.30 0.06 -24.18
CA LEU A 181 -5.10 -0.67 -23.81
C LEU A 181 -4.30 -1.12 -25.04
N ILE A 182 -4.98 -1.51 -26.13
CA ILE A 182 -4.32 -1.84 -27.40
C ILE A 182 -3.65 -0.62 -27.98
N LYS A 183 -4.34 0.51 -28.08
CA LYS A 183 -3.73 1.76 -28.58
C LYS A 183 -2.49 2.14 -27.79
N SER A 184 -2.50 1.91 -26.47
CA SER A 184 -1.31 2.11 -25.63
C SER A 184 -0.21 1.10 -25.92
N ALA A 185 -0.55 -0.17 -26.15
CA ALA A 185 0.40 -1.22 -26.50
C ALA A 185 1.01 -1.00 -27.90
N GLU A 186 0.22 -0.58 -28.89
CA GLU A 186 0.65 -0.25 -30.25
C GLU A 186 1.66 0.89 -30.25
N LYS A 187 1.40 1.96 -29.48
CA LYS A 187 2.37 3.07 -29.32
C LYS A 187 3.74 2.57 -28.82
N ILE A 188 3.72 1.65 -27.85
CA ILE A 188 4.94 1.03 -27.32
C ILE A 188 5.61 0.14 -28.38
N ALA A 189 4.81 -0.66 -29.09
CA ALA A 189 5.30 -1.60 -30.10
C ALA A 189 5.95 -0.87 -31.27
N THR A 190 5.32 0.21 -31.77
CA THR A 190 5.86 1.06 -32.83
C THR A 190 7.19 1.70 -32.42
N ALA A 191 7.29 2.19 -31.18
CA ALA A 191 8.55 2.75 -30.67
C ALA A 191 9.70 1.73 -30.60
N LEU A 192 9.37 0.43 -30.57
CA LEU A 192 10.31 -0.69 -30.46
C LEU A 192 10.46 -1.48 -31.76
N ASN A 193 9.75 -1.12 -32.83
CA ASN A 193 9.61 -1.92 -34.04
C ASN A 193 9.18 -3.38 -33.76
N ILE A 194 8.27 -3.57 -32.81
CA ILE A 194 7.70 -4.87 -32.46
C ILE A 194 6.35 -5.03 -33.18
N ASP A 195 6.18 -6.16 -33.84
CA ASP A 195 4.90 -6.56 -34.43
C ASP A 195 4.03 -7.26 -33.38
N LEU A 196 2.87 -6.69 -33.08
CA LEU A 196 1.93 -7.24 -32.10
C LEU A 196 1.14 -8.39 -32.75
N ARG A 197 1.30 -9.61 -32.22
CA ARG A 197 0.68 -10.80 -32.80
C ARG A 197 -0.23 -11.52 -31.81
N LEU A 198 -1.27 -12.14 -32.35
CA LEU A 198 -2.07 -13.08 -31.59
C LEU A 198 -1.19 -14.25 -31.11
N PRO A 199 -1.24 -14.61 -29.81
CA PRO A 199 -0.57 -15.79 -29.33
C PRO A 199 -1.04 -17.04 -30.10
N ARG A 200 -0.10 -17.91 -30.46
CA ARG A 200 -0.41 -19.16 -31.16
C ARG A 200 -1.36 -20.00 -30.33
N THR A 201 -2.56 -20.26 -30.87
CA THR A 201 -3.50 -21.25 -30.35
C THR A 201 -3.14 -22.63 -30.92
N ALA A 202 -3.15 -23.66 -30.07
CA ALA A 202 -2.82 -25.03 -30.47
C ALA A 202 -3.89 -26.01 -30.00
N SER A 203 -4.30 -26.95 -30.85
CA SER A 203 -5.44 -27.85 -30.59
C SER A 203 -5.24 -28.81 -29.41
N ARG A 204 -3.98 -29.15 -29.07
CA ARG A 204 -3.61 -30.05 -27.96
C ARG A 204 -2.75 -29.34 -26.92
N GLN A 205 -3.29 -28.34 -26.23
CA GLN A 205 -2.63 -27.75 -25.05
C GLN A 205 -3.59 -27.70 -23.87
N GLN A 206 -3.20 -28.34 -22.76
CA GLN A 206 -4.01 -28.43 -21.53
C GLN A 206 -3.76 -27.26 -20.54
N HIS A 207 -2.62 -26.56 -20.65
CA HIS A 207 -2.16 -25.61 -19.63
C HIS A 207 -1.96 -24.16 -20.14
N ARG A 208 -2.42 -23.81 -21.34
CA ARG A 208 -2.32 -22.45 -21.91
C ARG A 208 -3.70 -21.88 -22.24
N ALA A 209 -3.87 -20.57 -22.05
CA ALA A 209 -5.06 -19.85 -22.48
C ALA A 209 -5.23 -19.89 -24.02
N ASN A 210 -6.15 -20.73 -24.48
CA ASN A 210 -6.52 -20.91 -25.89
C ASN A 210 -7.87 -20.25 -26.19
N GLN A 211 -8.03 -18.98 -25.78
CA GLN A 211 -9.30 -18.29 -26.01
C GLN A 211 -9.46 -17.99 -27.51
N PRO A 212 -10.56 -18.43 -28.16
CA PRO A 212 -10.84 -18.05 -29.54
C PRO A 212 -11.15 -16.56 -29.59
N ALA A 213 -10.54 -15.86 -30.54
CA ALA A 213 -10.69 -14.43 -30.74
C ALA A 213 -10.44 -14.06 -32.20
N ALA A 214 -11.22 -13.13 -32.74
CA ALA A 214 -11.07 -12.59 -34.09
C ALA A 214 -10.03 -11.46 -34.15
N SER A 215 -9.78 -10.78 -33.02
CA SER A 215 -8.86 -9.64 -32.93
C SER A 215 -7.94 -9.75 -31.71
N LEU A 216 -6.85 -8.99 -31.76
CA LEU A 216 -5.93 -8.85 -30.63
C LEU A 216 -6.65 -8.31 -29.38
N SER A 217 -7.58 -7.37 -29.59
CA SER A 217 -8.47 -6.80 -28.57
C SER A 217 -9.24 -7.88 -27.85
N GLU A 218 -9.98 -8.68 -28.61
CA GLU A 218 -10.88 -9.67 -28.07
C GLU A 218 -10.11 -10.75 -27.31
N TYR A 219 -8.93 -11.16 -27.82
CA TYR A 219 -8.07 -12.12 -27.15
C TYR A 219 -7.63 -11.61 -25.78
N PHE A 220 -6.96 -10.45 -25.71
CA PHE A 220 -6.44 -9.93 -24.45
C PHE A 220 -7.53 -9.44 -23.51
N ARG A 221 -8.68 -9.01 -24.03
CA ARG A 221 -9.86 -8.73 -23.22
C ARG A 221 -10.27 -9.95 -22.41
N ARG A 222 -10.43 -11.11 -23.07
CA ARG A 222 -10.88 -12.36 -22.45
C ARG A 222 -9.79 -13.04 -21.63
N SER A 223 -8.55 -13.06 -22.13
CA SER A 223 -7.47 -13.83 -21.52
C SER A 223 -6.78 -13.11 -20.37
N LEU A 224 -6.82 -11.77 -20.33
CA LEU A 224 -5.99 -10.99 -19.42
C LEU A 224 -6.76 -9.85 -18.73
N TYR A 225 -7.39 -8.95 -19.48
CA TYR A 225 -7.98 -7.73 -18.94
C TYR A 225 -9.16 -8.01 -18.01
N VAL A 226 -10.13 -8.82 -18.44
CA VAL A 226 -11.28 -9.21 -17.61
C VAL A 226 -10.85 -10.01 -16.38
N PRO A 227 -10.02 -11.07 -16.50
CA PRO A 227 -9.50 -11.79 -15.33
C PRO A 227 -8.75 -10.89 -14.33
N TYR A 228 -7.97 -9.92 -14.83
CA TYR A 228 -7.30 -8.94 -13.99
C TYR A 228 -8.28 -8.07 -13.22
N LEU A 229 -9.29 -7.54 -13.90
CA LEU A 229 -10.33 -6.71 -13.28
C LEU A 229 -11.14 -7.48 -12.24
N ASP A 230 -11.53 -8.71 -12.56
CA ASP A 230 -12.27 -9.58 -11.64
C ASP A 230 -11.43 -9.90 -10.40
N SER A 231 -10.14 -10.20 -10.59
CA SER A 231 -9.21 -10.41 -9.48
C SER A 231 -9.01 -9.15 -8.63
N LEU A 232 -8.89 -7.98 -9.25
CA LEU A 232 -8.74 -6.70 -8.56
C LEU A 232 -10.00 -6.34 -7.75
N SER A 233 -11.17 -6.42 -8.38
CA SER A 233 -12.46 -6.17 -7.71
C SER A 233 -12.68 -7.13 -6.55
N SER A 234 -12.52 -8.44 -6.78
CA SER A 234 -12.69 -9.45 -5.73
C SER A 234 -11.72 -9.24 -4.56
N SER A 235 -10.46 -8.88 -4.85
CA SER A 235 -9.45 -8.62 -3.81
C SER A 235 -9.74 -7.32 -3.05
N LEU A 236 -10.21 -6.26 -3.72
CA LEU A 236 -10.65 -5.03 -3.07
C LEU A 236 -11.87 -5.28 -2.19
N GLU A 237 -12.87 -6.01 -2.68
CA GLU A 237 -14.09 -6.34 -1.92
C GLU A 237 -13.79 -7.22 -0.71
N ALA A 238 -13.12 -8.36 -0.89
CA ALA A 238 -12.71 -9.22 0.22
C ALA A 238 -11.84 -8.44 1.23
N ARG A 239 -10.95 -7.63 0.66
CA ARG A 239 -10.02 -6.68 1.27
C ARG A 239 -10.69 -5.70 2.21
N PHE A 240 -11.71 -5.01 1.72
CA PHE A 240 -12.29 -3.80 2.30
C PHE A 240 -13.80 -3.93 2.63
N SER A 241 -14.32 -5.17 2.69
CA SER A 241 -15.73 -5.47 2.92
C SER A 241 -16.35 -4.93 4.23
N ARG A 242 -17.70 -4.91 4.24
CA ARG A 242 -18.61 -4.42 5.28
C ARG A 242 -18.34 -4.90 6.71
N GLN A 243 -17.65 -6.02 6.93
CA GLN A 243 -17.33 -6.50 8.29
C GLN A 243 -16.47 -5.51 9.08
N HIS A 244 -15.77 -4.62 8.39
CA HIS A 244 -14.95 -3.57 9.00
C HIS A 244 -15.66 -2.21 9.06
N SER A 245 -16.88 -2.12 8.51
CA SER A 245 -17.64 -0.87 8.38
C SER A 245 -17.96 -0.21 9.73
N PRO A 246 -18.37 -0.93 10.80
CA PRO A 246 -18.68 -0.30 12.09
C PRO A 246 -17.47 0.45 12.66
N ALA A 247 -16.29 -0.14 12.59
CA ALA A 247 -15.07 0.49 13.07
C ALA A 247 -14.69 1.75 12.26
N PHE A 248 -14.88 1.72 10.93
CA PHE A 248 -14.69 2.91 10.08
C PHE A 248 -15.76 3.99 10.30
N LYS A 249 -16.95 3.63 10.82
CA LYS A 249 -17.96 4.63 11.17
C LYS A 249 -17.59 5.42 12.41
N LEU A 250 -16.69 4.90 13.26
CA LEU A 250 -16.20 5.62 14.43
C LEU A 250 -15.46 6.91 14.07
N SER A 251 -14.81 6.99 12.90
CA SER A 251 -14.20 8.25 12.44
C SER A 251 -15.22 9.35 12.13
N LEU A 252 -16.52 9.03 12.03
CA LEU A 252 -17.57 10.06 11.93
C LEU A 252 -17.67 10.91 13.19
N LEU A 253 -17.15 10.44 14.33
CA LEU A 253 -17.11 11.20 15.58
C LEU A 253 -16.10 12.35 15.54
N HIS A 254 -15.25 12.41 14.51
CA HIS A 254 -14.29 13.50 14.32
C HIS A 254 -15.02 14.81 13.92
N PRO A 255 -14.63 15.98 14.45
CA PRO A 255 -15.34 17.24 14.22
C PRO A 255 -15.46 17.62 12.74
N THR A 256 -14.42 17.36 11.93
CA THR A 256 -14.44 17.62 10.47
C THR A 256 -15.56 16.90 9.71
N GLN A 257 -16.18 15.89 10.34
CA GLN A 257 -17.11 14.96 9.71
C GLN A 257 -18.48 14.98 10.41
N ILE A 258 -18.49 14.97 11.75
CA ILE A 258 -19.73 14.98 12.54
C ILE A 258 -20.56 16.24 12.31
N ILE A 259 -19.91 17.37 11.99
CA ILE A 259 -20.59 18.63 11.69
C ILE A 259 -21.33 18.52 10.34
N LYS A 260 -20.72 17.86 9.35
CA LYS A 260 -21.23 17.75 7.97
C LYS A 260 -22.32 16.69 7.79
N ILE A 261 -22.34 15.66 8.64
CA ILE A 261 -23.29 14.55 8.52
C ILE A 261 -24.69 14.95 9.00
N THR A 262 -25.72 14.42 8.35
CA THR A 262 -27.12 14.58 8.77
C THR A 262 -27.43 13.68 9.96
N VAL A 263 -28.31 14.13 10.87
CA VAL A 263 -28.69 13.38 12.08
C VAL A 263 -29.22 11.97 11.75
N PRO A 264 -30.11 11.76 10.76
CA PRO A 264 -30.59 10.41 10.43
C PRO A 264 -29.47 9.47 9.95
N LYS A 265 -28.49 9.99 9.21
CA LYS A 265 -27.34 9.20 8.74
C LYS A 265 -26.40 8.88 9.90
N LEU A 266 -26.19 9.82 10.82
CA LEU A 266 -25.41 9.61 12.04
C LEU A 266 -26.03 8.52 12.92
N GLN A 267 -27.34 8.61 13.20
CA GLN A 267 -28.08 7.61 13.97
C GLN A 267 -27.91 6.21 13.39
N LYS A 268 -28.22 6.03 12.11
CA LYS A 268 -28.03 4.74 11.43
C LYS A 268 -26.60 4.20 11.51
N CYS A 269 -25.61 5.07 11.36
CA CYS A 269 -24.20 4.67 11.49
C CYS A 269 -23.84 4.26 12.92
N MET A 270 -24.36 4.96 13.92
CA MET A 270 -24.10 4.69 15.34
C MET A 270 -24.91 3.50 15.87
N GLU A 271 -26.06 3.18 15.30
CA GLU A 271 -26.81 1.93 15.56
C GLU A 271 -25.97 0.72 15.17
N GLU A 272 -25.40 0.71 13.97
CA GLU A 272 -24.52 -0.39 13.53
C GLU A 272 -23.25 -0.52 14.40
N VAL A 273 -22.76 0.60 14.96
CA VAL A 273 -21.65 0.60 15.93
C VAL A 273 -22.11 0.04 17.27
N SER A 274 -23.29 0.46 17.74
CA SER A 274 -23.91 0.00 18.98
C SER A 274 -24.12 -1.52 18.94
N ASP A 275 -24.68 -2.05 17.86
CA ASP A 275 -24.94 -3.48 17.68
C ASP A 275 -23.64 -4.31 17.68
N PHE A 276 -22.57 -3.78 17.08
CA PHE A 276 -21.32 -4.51 16.95
C PHE A 276 -20.47 -4.48 18.23
N TYR A 277 -20.36 -3.32 18.87
CA TYR A 277 -19.51 -3.14 20.06
C TYR A 277 -20.27 -3.29 21.38
N GLU A 278 -21.60 -3.38 21.33
CA GLU A 278 -22.53 -3.33 22.48
C GLU A 278 -22.39 -2.01 23.25
N LEU A 279 -22.35 -0.89 22.51
CA LEU A 279 -22.25 0.46 23.05
C LEU A 279 -23.62 1.13 23.17
N GLU A 280 -24.48 0.58 24.04
CA GLU A 280 -25.82 1.13 24.29
C GLU A 280 -25.75 2.63 24.66
N GLY A 281 -26.60 3.42 24.01
CA GLY A 281 -26.70 4.88 24.22
C GLY A 281 -25.76 5.74 23.37
N ILE A 282 -24.87 5.14 22.57
CA ILE A 282 -23.93 5.90 21.72
C ILE A 282 -24.64 6.77 20.68
N THR A 283 -25.81 6.38 20.19
CA THR A 283 -26.59 7.15 19.21
C THR A 283 -26.98 8.51 19.76
N SER A 284 -27.61 8.54 20.93
CA SER A 284 -28.01 9.78 21.62
C SER A 284 -26.80 10.60 22.05
N GLU A 285 -25.75 9.94 22.54
CA GLU A 285 -24.53 10.63 22.97
C GLU A 285 -23.78 11.26 21.78
N ALA A 286 -23.75 10.59 20.62
CA ALA A 286 -23.18 11.12 19.38
C ALA A 286 -23.94 12.34 18.84
N GLU A 287 -25.26 12.41 19.03
CA GLU A 287 -26.04 13.61 18.68
C GLU A 287 -25.70 14.81 19.57
N LEU A 288 -25.55 14.59 20.87
CA LEU A 288 -25.09 15.62 21.80
C LEU A 288 -23.66 16.06 21.48
N TRP A 289 -22.78 15.10 21.17
CA TRP A 289 -21.42 15.35 20.71
C TRP A 289 -21.39 16.19 19.43
N ARG A 290 -22.26 15.87 18.46
CA ARG A 290 -22.43 16.67 17.24
C ARG A 290 -22.82 18.11 17.57
N THR A 291 -23.78 18.29 18.47
CA THR A 291 -24.27 19.60 18.88
C THR A 291 -23.17 20.42 19.55
N PHE A 292 -22.35 19.79 20.40
CA PHE A 292 -21.18 20.41 21.01
C PHE A 292 -20.20 20.96 19.97
N TRP A 293 -19.83 20.16 18.96
CA TRP A 293 -18.89 20.60 17.92
C TRP A 293 -19.46 21.64 16.95
N ILE A 294 -20.77 21.63 16.69
CA ILE A 294 -21.43 22.69 15.92
C ILE A 294 -21.35 24.04 16.66
N ASN A 295 -21.49 24.01 17.98
CA ASN A 295 -21.47 25.22 18.81
C ASN A 295 -20.04 25.72 19.09
N LYS A 296 -19.03 24.83 19.04
CA LYS A 296 -17.63 25.18 19.23
C LYS A 296 -17.13 25.94 17.99
N GLN A 297 -17.02 27.27 18.07
CA GLN A 297 -16.63 28.16 16.97
C GLN A 297 -15.13 28.09 16.59
N GLN A 298 -14.55 26.89 16.52
CA GLN A 298 -13.17 26.71 16.06
C GLN A 298 -13.12 26.73 14.52
N GLN A 299 -12.12 27.42 13.96
CA GLN A 299 -11.95 27.55 12.51
C GLN A 299 -11.10 26.42 11.89
N ASP A 300 -10.34 25.68 12.70
CA ASP A 300 -9.46 24.62 12.20
C ASP A 300 -9.63 23.31 12.97
N PHE A 301 -10.54 22.47 12.48
CA PHE A 301 -10.77 21.13 12.99
C PHE A 301 -9.87 20.07 12.33
N GLU A 302 -9.11 20.41 11.28
CA GLU A 302 -8.33 19.41 10.51
C GLU A 302 -7.09 18.93 11.26
N ASN A 303 -6.62 19.70 12.23
CA ASN A 303 -5.41 19.42 13.00
C ASN A 303 -5.65 18.76 14.36
N ILE A 304 -6.91 18.50 14.74
CA ILE A 304 -7.22 17.89 16.03
C ILE A 304 -6.84 16.40 15.99
N GLU A 305 -5.98 15.97 16.92
CA GLU A 305 -5.62 14.56 17.03
C GLU A 305 -6.70 13.75 17.75
N ILE A 306 -6.85 12.46 17.44
CA ILE A 306 -7.82 11.58 18.13
C ILE A 306 -7.58 11.54 19.64
N ALA A 307 -6.31 11.66 20.07
CA ALA A 307 -5.96 11.73 21.49
C ALA A 307 -6.54 12.97 22.20
N GLU A 308 -6.59 14.11 21.52
CA GLU A 308 -7.20 15.34 22.03
C GLU A 308 -8.72 15.20 22.13
N LEU A 309 -9.35 14.52 21.15
CA LEU A 309 -10.79 14.23 21.20
C LEU A 309 -11.16 13.33 22.38
N ILE A 310 -10.29 12.39 22.77
CA ILE A 310 -10.51 11.53 23.95
C ILE A 310 -10.52 12.38 25.23
N GLN A 311 -9.67 13.41 25.32
CA GLN A 311 -9.66 14.33 26.45
C GLN A 311 -10.92 15.21 26.49
N GLU A 312 -11.37 15.69 25.33
CA GLU A 312 -12.61 16.49 25.20
C GLU A 312 -13.88 15.67 25.48
N ALA A 313 -13.88 14.39 25.14
CA ALA A 313 -14.97 13.46 25.46
C ALA A 313 -14.97 13.04 26.94
N ASP A 314 -13.88 13.31 27.68
CA ASP A 314 -13.71 12.83 29.04
C ASP A 314 -14.80 13.41 29.97
N SER A 315 -15.25 12.60 30.93
CA SER A 315 -16.33 12.90 31.88
C SER A 315 -17.76 12.99 31.32
N PHE A 316 -18.03 13.74 30.24
CA PHE A 316 -19.41 13.98 29.77
C PHE A 316 -19.89 13.02 28.67
N TYR A 317 -18.96 12.46 27.89
CA TYR A 317 -19.27 11.57 26.77
C TYR A 317 -18.55 10.21 26.92
N PRO A 318 -18.97 9.36 27.88
CA PRO A 318 -18.29 8.10 28.17
C PRO A 318 -18.34 7.08 27.02
N LYS A 319 -19.43 7.01 26.25
CA LYS A 319 -19.55 6.07 25.10
C LYS A 319 -18.75 6.57 23.90
N VAL A 320 -18.76 7.88 23.64
CA VAL A 320 -17.94 8.51 22.61
C VAL A 320 -16.46 8.34 22.94
N LYS A 321 -16.07 8.46 24.22
CA LYS A 321 -14.70 8.19 24.67
C LYS A 321 -14.27 6.77 24.32
N ILE A 322 -15.05 5.75 24.70
CA ILE A 322 -14.75 4.33 24.38
C ILE A 322 -14.66 4.15 22.86
N ALA A 323 -15.57 4.76 22.10
CA ALA A 323 -15.57 4.71 20.65
C ALA A 323 -14.31 5.34 20.04
N LEU A 324 -13.82 6.45 20.58
CA LEU A 324 -12.57 7.09 20.17
C LEU A 324 -11.33 6.28 20.57
N GLU A 325 -11.35 5.60 21.72
CA GLU A 325 -10.29 4.68 22.14
C GLU A 325 -10.20 3.47 21.20
N ILE A 326 -11.35 2.90 20.79
CA ILE A 326 -11.41 1.83 19.78
C ILE A 326 -10.86 2.33 18.44
N LEU A 327 -11.22 3.56 18.04
CA LEU A 327 -10.72 4.20 16.82
C LEU A 327 -9.20 4.38 16.87
N LEU A 328 -8.65 4.82 18.00
CA LEU A 328 -7.21 5.00 18.21
C LEU A 328 -6.44 3.67 18.17
N ALA A 329 -7.05 2.59 18.67
CA ALA A 329 -6.48 1.26 18.63
C ALA A 329 -6.48 0.62 17.23
N MET A 330 -7.18 1.21 16.25
CA MET A 330 -7.20 0.67 14.89
C MET A 330 -5.87 0.93 14.15
N PRO A 331 -5.25 -0.11 13.55
CA PRO A 331 -3.99 0.04 12.84
C PRO A 331 -4.20 0.60 11.42
N TYR A 332 -4.78 1.79 11.26
CA TYR A 332 -5.11 2.32 9.94
C TYR A 332 -3.86 2.76 9.16
N SER A 333 -3.01 3.57 9.79
CA SER A 333 -1.70 3.97 9.28
C SER A 333 -0.62 3.17 10.01
N THR A 334 0.31 2.60 9.26
CA THR A 334 1.52 1.98 9.83
C THR A 334 2.77 2.73 9.43
N ALA A 335 2.66 3.88 8.76
CA ALA A 335 3.83 4.62 8.31
C ALA A 335 4.80 4.93 9.46
N THR A 336 4.29 5.27 10.65
CA THR A 336 5.11 5.53 11.86
C THR A 336 5.68 4.24 12.45
N ILE A 337 4.89 3.17 12.50
CA ILE A 337 5.30 1.86 13.03
C ILE A 337 6.35 1.21 12.10
N GLU A 338 6.12 1.20 10.79
CA GLU A 338 7.05 0.74 9.75
C GLU A 338 8.34 1.55 9.75
N ARG A 339 8.26 2.88 9.94
CA ARG A 339 9.46 3.73 10.10
C ARG A 339 10.24 3.32 11.34
N SER A 340 9.56 3.01 12.44
CA SER A 340 10.19 2.54 13.68
C SER A 340 10.87 1.18 13.49
N PHE A 341 10.20 0.18 12.90
CA PHE A 341 10.81 -1.12 12.59
C PHE A 341 11.95 -1.03 11.58
N SER A 342 11.82 -0.20 10.54
CA SER A 342 12.89 0.05 9.57
C SER A 342 14.09 0.75 10.21
N THR A 343 13.85 1.57 11.24
CA THR A 343 14.90 2.23 12.03
C THR A 343 15.53 1.25 13.00
N LEU A 344 14.74 0.41 13.65
CA LEU A 344 15.19 -0.66 14.52
C LEU A 344 16.17 -1.59 13.81
N ARG A 345 15.92 -1.95 12.55
CA ARG A 345 16.86 -2.76 11.73
C ARG A 345 18.20 -2.07 11.50
N ARG A 346 18.24 -0.73 11.48
CA ARG A 346 19.48 0.08 11.33
C ARG A 346 20.19 0.29 12.66
N VAL A 347 19.44 0.39 13.76
CA VAL A 347 19.97 0.56 15.11
C VAL A 347 20.51 -0.75 15.67
N LYS A 348 19.73 -1.85 15.53
CA LYS A 348 20.07 -3.21 15.96
C LYS A 348 20.83 -3.95 14.86
N THR A 349 22.12 -3.63 14.75
CA THR A 349 23.05 -4.35 13.87
C THR A 349 23.66 -5.57 14.57
N TRP A 350 24.29 -6.46 13.82
CA TRP A 350 24.93 -7.65 14.40
C TRP A 350 26.04 -7.30 15.41
N LEU A 351 26.70 -6.14 15.25
CA LEU A 351 27.71 -5.60 16.16
C LEU A 351 27.10 -5.06 17.47
N ARG A 352 25.78 -4.86 17.52
CA ARG A 352 25.04 -4.34 18.68
C ARG A 352 24.01 -5.35 19.19
N SER A 353 24.29 -6.64 19.00
CA SER A 353 23.39 -7.74 19.37
C SER A 353 23.21 -7.89 20.90
N THR A 354 24.19 -7.46 21.69
CA THR A 354 24.21 -7.54 23.16
C THR A 354 23.62 -6.33 23.87
N MET A 355 22.98 -5.42 23.14
CA MET A 355 22.42 -4.19 23.71
C MET A 355 21.15 -4.47 24.53
N THR A 356 21.03 -3.85 25.70
CA THR A 356 19.83 -3.90 26.55
C THR A 356 18.64 -3.19 25.90
N GLU A 357 17.42 -3.56 26.29
CA GLU A 357 16.19 -2.99 25.73
C GLU A 357 16.09 -1.48 25.92
N ASP A 358 16.45 -0.95 27.08
CA ASP A 358 16.41 0.49 27.37
C ASP A 358 17.27 1.29 26.39
N ARG A 359 18.50 0.82 26.14
CA ARG A 359 19.42 1.47 25.21
C ARG A 359 18.93 1.34 23.77
N LEU A 360 18.35 0.19 23.40
CA LEU A 360 17.76 -0.02 22.09
C LEU A 360 16.60 0.95 21.83
N ASN A 361 15.68 1.05 22.79
CA ASN A 361 14.51 1.91 22.71
C ASN A 361 14.92 3.38 22.64
N GLY A 362 15.85 3.82 23.50
CA GLY A 362 16.38 5.19 23.47
C GLY A 362 17.01 5.56 22.13
N LEU A 363 17.90 4.71 21.59
CA LEU A 363 18.52 4.96 20.28
C LEU A 363 17.52 4.91 19.12
N CYS A 364 16.52 4.04 19.20
CA CYS A 364 15.45 3.98 18.20
C CYS A 364 14.63 5.27 18.21
N MET A 365 14.21 5.76 19.38
CA MET A 365 13.46 7.01 19.52
C MET A 365 14.24 8.22 18.98
N LEU A 366 15.52 8.34 19.33
CA LEU A 366 16.40 9.40 18.81
C LEU A 366 16.50 9.36 17.27
N SER A 367 16.59 8.15 16.70
CA SER A 367 16.72 7.99 15.25
C SER A 367 15.41 8.20 14.50
N VAL A 368 14.26 7.79 15.06
CA VAL A 368 12.93 8.01 14.48
C VAL A 368 12.56 9.49 14.51
N HIS A 369 12.86 10.18 15.61
CA HIS A 369 12.55 11.60 15.84
C HIS A 369 13.75 12.52 15.57
N ARG A 370 14.63 12.14 14.64
CA ARG A 370 15.89 12.87 14.39
C ARG A 370 15.71 14.37 14.15
N GLU A 371 14.63 14.78 13.48
CA GLU A 371 14.38 16.18 13.15
C GLU A 371 14.04 16.99 14.41
N PHE A 372 13.24 16.40 15.30
CA PHE A 372 12.94 16.97 16.62
C PHE A 372 14.19 17.05 17.50
N VAL A 373 15.03 16.00 17.51
CA VAL A 373 16.30 16.01 18.24
C VAL A 373 17.25 17.07 17.69
N LYS A 374 17.31 17.25 16.37
CA LYS A 374 18.12 18.32 15.74
C LYS A 374 17.61 19.71 16.08
N SER A 375 16.28 19.92 16.10
CA SER A 375 15.70 21.21 16.45
C SER A 375 15.92 21.60 17.92
N MET A 376 16.14 20.62 18.80
CA MET A 376 16.46 20.87 20.21
C MET A 376 17.96 20.69 20.54
N SER A 377 18.83 20.66 19.53
CA SER A 377 20.22 20.19 19.70
C SER A 377 20.99 20.89 20.82
N ASP A 378 20.85 22.21 20.97
CA ASP A 378 21.59 22.96 22.01
C ASP A 378 21.08 22.63 23.42
N SER A 379 19.76 22.76 23.68
CA SER A 379 19.18 22.50 24.99
C SER A 379 19.17 21.02 25.39
N PHE A 380 19.01 20.12 24.42
CA PHE A 380 19.05 18.68 24.63
C PHE A 380 20.46 18.21 24.98
N THR A 381 21.49 18.77 24.33
CA THR A 381 22.89 18.41 24.60
C THR A 381 23.32 18.92 25.97
N GLU A 382 22.94 20.14 26.34
CA GLU A 382 23.15 20.66 27.70
C GLU A 382 22.46 19.80 28.76
N GLY A 383 21.20 19.41 28.53
CA GLY A 383 20.47 18.54 29.45
C GLY A 383 21.14 17.17 29.64
N ILE A 384 21.69 16.59 28.56
CA ILE A 384 22.48 15.35 28.65
C ILE A 384 23.77 15.58 29.43
N LEU A 385 24.50 16.67 29.16
CA LEU A 385 25.76 16.98 29.84
C LEU A 385 25.54 17.17 31.34
N ASN A 386 24.49 17.91 31.72
CA ASN A 386 24.13 18.14 33.12
C ASN A 386 23.76 16.83 33.82
N ARG A 387 22.89 16.02 33.21
CA ARG A 387 22.50 14.71 33.76
C ARG A 387 23.68 13.71 33.83
N PHE A 388 24.61 13.79 32.88
CA PHE A 388 25.82 12.97 32.89
C PHE A 388 26.80 13.43 33.97
N ALA A 389 26.87 14.74 34.25
CA ALA A 389 27.68 15.32 35.31
C ALA A 389 27.13 15.03 36.71
N GLU A 390 25.82 14.84 36.84
CA GLU A 390 25.15 14.43 38.09
C GLU A 390 25.49 13.00 38.53
N ASP A 391 25.97 12.12 37.63
CA ASP A 391 26.25 10.73 37.93
C ASP A 391 27.72 10.55 38.40
N PRO A 392 27.97 10.34 39.72
CA PRO A 392 29.32 10.32 40.27
C PRO A 392 30.01 9.00 39.92
N ARG A 393 30.59 8.92 38.72
CA ARG A 393 31.49 7.83 38.32
C ARG A 393 32.87 7.98 38.93
N LYS A 394 32.96 8.00 40.26
CA LYS A 394 34.19 7.60 40.92
C LYS A 394 34.27 6.08 40.81
N LEU A 395 35.21 5.59 39.99
CA LEU A 395 35.70 4.22 40.12
C LEU A 395 36.19 4.07 41.56
N LEU A 396 35.39 3.43 42.40
CA LEU A 396 35.84 2.94 43.69
C LEU A 396 36.83 1.80 43.40
N LEU A 397 38.10 2.17 43.25
CA LEU A 397 39.21 1.22 43.29
C LEU A 397 39.17 0.59 44.69
N LYS A 398 38.79 -0.69 44.76
CA LYS A 398 38.88 -1.51 45.97
C LYS A 398 40.31 -2.00 46.16
#